data_AF-A0A930B866-F1
#
_entry.id   AF-A0A930B866-F1
#
_cell.length_a   1.000
_cell.length_b   1.000
_cell.length_c   1.000
_cell.angle_alpha   90.00
_cell.angle_beta   90.00
_cell.angle_gamma   90.00
#
_symmetry.space_group_name_H-M   'P 1'
#
loop_
_entity.id
_entity.type
_entity.pdbx_description
1 polymer ?
#
loop_
_entity_poly.entity_id
_entity_poly.type
_entity_poly.pdbx_seq_one_letter_code
_entity_poly.pdbx_strand_id
1 'polypeptide(L)'
;MKPQTFQHPEIRDENDNIIQPGAFGKNTPFCTKGNDGILDYVANDLEYLYKKSVSADNDDLKAKSLAVTGTSDLNLVNADTVKAKSLAVTGTSAAPTAPTGDSSKTIANTEFVQNTVSGLVGAAPETLDTLNELATALGNDPNFATTVSNQIGKKANQSDLAAISTKVDKKAERTDLESTASFVNRLQRKKAYKVGDIVYSAKLPSWAYLECTQAGTTGNTEPNLSTVSGG
;
A
#
# COMPACT_ATOMS: atom_id res chain seq x y z
N MET A 1 -60.38 23.98 40.47
CA MET A 1 -61.29 22.82 40.32
C MET A 1 -60.46 21.55 40.46
N LYS A 2 -60.92 20.54 41.21
CA LYS A 2 -60.21 19.25 41.27
C LYS A 2 -60.32 18.58 39.89
N PRO A 3 -59.25 17.98 39.35
CA PRO A 3 -59.37 17.18 38.13
C PRO A 3 -60.35 16.04 38.38
N GLN A 4 -61.36 15.89 37.54
CA GLN A 4 -62.25 14.73 37.56
C GLN A 4 -61.84 13.79 36.41
N THR A 5 -61.86 12.49 36.66
CA THR A 5 -61.70 11.46 35.63
C THR A 5 -62.82 11.60 34.60
N PHE A 6 -62.56 11.26 33.33
CA PHE A 6 -63.62 11.25 32.30
C PHE A 6 -64.79 10.38 32.78
N GLN A 7 -65.98 10.96 32.80
CA GLN A 7 -67.21 10.27 33.13
C GLN A 7 -67.98 10.06 31.83
N HIS A 8 -68.39 8.81 31.59
CA HIS A 8 -69.18 8.47 30.42
C HIS A 8 -70.48 9.29 30.42
N PRO A 9 -70.95 9.75 29.25
CA PRO A 9 -72.23 10.43 29.15
C PRO A 9 -73.37 9.50 29.63
N GLU A 10 -74.18 9.96 30.58
CA GLU A 10 -75.39 9.27 31.06
C GLU A 10 -76.65 10.15 30.94
N ILE A 11 -77.71 9.60 30.35
CA ILE A 11 -79.06 10.20 30.37
C ILE A 11 -79.79 9.73 31.62
N ARG A 12 -80.41 10.69 32.33
CA ARG A 12 -81.11 10.45 33.59
C ARG A 12 -82.60 10.75 33.50
N ASP A 13 -83.39 10.02 34.29
CA ASP A 13 -84.80 10.34 34.47
C ASP A 13 -85.01 11.56 35.38
N GLU A 14 -86.25 11.86 35.75
CA GLU A 14 -86.57 13.02 36.62
C GLU A 14 -86.23 12.81 38.09
N ASN A 15 -85.90 11.58 38.48
CA ASN A 15 -85.51 11.16 39.82
C ASN A 15 -84.01 10.88 39.91
N ASP A 16 -83.21 11.35 38.95
CA ASP A 16 -81.76 11.18 38.85
C ASP A 16 -81.29 9.72 38.63
N ASN A 17 -82.16 8.82 38.16
CA ASN A 17 -81.75 7.45 37.80
C ASN A 17 -81.16 7.41 36.38
N ILE A 18 -80.08 6.64 36.18
CA ILE A 18 -79.49 6.40 34.85
C ILE A 18 -80.44 5.51 34.03
N ILE A 19 -80.83 5.96 32.84
CA ILE A 19 -81.77 5.24 31.96
C ILE A 19 -81.17 4.82 30.61
N GLN A 20 -80.11 5.48 30.14
CA GLN A 20 -79.35 5.08 28.94
C GLN A 20 -78.01 5.85 28.83
N PRO A 21 -77.03 5.35 28.05
CA PRO A 21 -75.86 6.15 27.68
C PRO A 21 -76.26 7.37 26.83
N GLY A 22 -75.67 8.54 27.07
CA GLY A 22 -75.93 9.78 26.31
C GLY A 22 -75.70 11.06 27.13
N ALA A 23 -75.98 12.25 26.61
CA ALA A 23 -75.57 13.50 27.28
C ALA A 23 -76.09 13.71 28.72
N PHE A 24 -75.34 14.49 29.50
CA PHE A 24 -75.68 14.82 30.89
C PHE A 24 -76.97 15.67 30.97
N GLY A 25 -78.06 15.03 31.39
CA GLY A 25 -79.33 15.69 31.72
C GLY A 25 -80.27 15.89 30.52
N LYS A 26 -81.58 15.93 30.81
CA LYS A 26 -82.66 16.14 29.82
C LYS A 26 -83.31 17.52 29.99
N ASN A 27 -83.84 18.06 28.90
CA ASN A 27 -84.70 19.26 28.87
C ASN A 27 -84.03 20.55 29.35
N THR A 28 -82.77 20.76 28.98
CA THR A 28 -82.12 22.07 29.12
C THR A 28 -81.99 22.71 27.73
N PRO A 29 -81.75 24.03 27.63
CA PRO A 29 -81.39 24.65 26.36
C PRO A 29 -80.12 24.08 25.71
N PHE A 30 -79.32 23.29 26.44
CA PHE A 30 -78.03 22.77 25.99
C PHE A 30 -78.01 21.26 25.74
N CYS A 31 -78.92 20.51 26.36
CA CYS A 31 -79.10 19.07 26.24
C CYS A 31 -80.58 18.76 25.98
N THR A 32 -80.89 18.09 24.88
CA THR A 32 -82.28 17.86 24.45
C THR A 32 -82.69 16.39 24.63
N LYS A 33 -83.98 16.10 24.50
CA LYS A 33 -84.47 14.71 24.47
C LYS A 33 -83.97 13.94 23.23
N GLY A 34 -83.57 14.64 22.18
CA GLY A 34 -83.11 14.08 20.91
C GLY A 34 -81.61 13.79 20.82
N ASN A 35 -80.82 14.12 21.87
CA ASN A 35 -79.36 14.05 21.85
C ASN A 35 -78.72 14.90 20.72
N ASP A 36 -79.37 16.02 20.38
CA ASP A 36 -78.97 16.97 19.32
C ASP A 36 -78.56 18.35 19.86
N GLY A 37 -78.51 18.50 21.19
CA GLY A 37 -77.99 19.68 21.86
C GLY A 37 -76.47 19.83 21.71
N ILE A 38 -75.96 21.04 21.98
CA ILE A 38 -74.52 21.32 21.84
C ILE A 38 -73.65 20.49 22.80
N LEU A 39 -74.12 20.25 24.03
CA LEU A 39 -73.40 19.40 24.98
C LEU A 39 -73.51 17.92 24.63
N ASP A 40 -74.55 17.55 23.88
CA ASP A 40 -74.74 16.20 23.39
C ASP A 40 -73.67 15.86 22.35
N TYR A 41 -73.43 16.75 21.36
CA TYR A 41 -72.34 16.59 20.40
C TYR A 41 -70.97 16.50 21.07
N VAL A 42 -70.66 17.41 22.00
CA VAL A 42 -69.37 17.40 22.70
C VAL A 42 -69.17 16.11 23.49
N ALA A 43 -70.19 15.65 24.21
CA ALA A 43 -70.14 14.42 24.97
C ALA A 43 -69.96 13.19 24.06
N ASN A 44 -70.66 13.14 22.93
CA ASN A 44 -70.55 12.07 21.95
C ASN A 44 -69.17 12.04 21.28
N ASP A 45 -68.62 13.19 20.90
CA ASP A 45 -67.30 13.30 20.28
C ASP A 45 -66.19 12.89 21.26
N LEU A 46 -66.30 13.28 22.53
CA LEU A 46 -65.36 12.88 23.58
C LEU A 46 -65.44 11.38 23.87
N GLU A 47 -66.65 10.83 23.94
CA GLU A 47 -66.89 9.39 24.10
C GLU A 47 -66.31 8.60 22.91
N TYR A 48 -66.45 9.13 21.69
CA TYR A 48 -65.86 8.56 20.48
C TYR A 48 -64.34 8.54 20.55
N LEU A 49 -63.72 9.65 20.95
CA LEU A 49 -62.26 9.73 21.14
C LEU A 49 -61.77 8.79 22.24
N TYR A 50 -62.49 8.70 23.36
CA TYR A 50 -62.15 7.78 24.46
C TYR A 50 -62.20 6.33 23.99
N LYS A 51 -63.30 5.89 23.34
CA LYS A 51 -63.45 4.54 22.80
C LYS A 51 -62.37 4.20 21.78
N LYS A 52 -62.00 5.15 20.92
CA LYS A 52 -60.89 4.98 19.98
C LYS A 52 -59.54 4.87 20.66
N SER A 53 -59.30 5.62 21.74
CA SER A 53 -58.04 5.56 22.47
C SER A 53 -57.86 4.28 23.30
N VAL A 54 -58.97 3.59 23.63
CA VAL A 54 -58.97 2.38 24.50
C VAL A 54 -59.18 1.09 23.69
N SER A 55 -59.77 1.14 22.50
CA SER A 55 -59.96 -0.04 21.65
C SER A 55 -58.65 -0.51 21.02
N ALA A 56 -58.35 -1.79 21.15
CA ALA A 56 -57.16 -2.45 20.57
C ALA A 56 -57.26 -2.68 19.04
N ASP A 57 -58.37 -2.29 18.43
CA ASP A 57 -58.57 -2.40 16.98
C ASP A 57 -58.14 -1.11 16.29
N ASN A 58 -57.18 -1.29 15.37
CA ASN A 58 -56.68 -0.50 14.22
C ASN A 58 -57.45 0.76 13.73
N ASP A 59 -57.96 1.61 14.61
CA ASP A 59 -58.55 2.89 14.24
C ASP A 59 -57.48 3.97 14.37
N ASP A 60 -56.78 4.24 13.27
CA ASP A 60 -55.77 5.31 13.15
C ASP A 60 -56.25 6.60 13.85
N LEU A 61 -55.66 6.92 15.01
CA LEU A 61 -55.82 8.23 15.61
C LEU A 61 -55.04 9.23 14.74
N LYS A 62 -55.74 9.89 13.81
CA LYS A 62 -55.18 10.92 12.94
C LYS A 62 -54.99 12.22 13.71
N ALA A 63 -53.95 12.29 14.54
CA ALA A 63 -53.52 13.53 15.16
C ALA A 63 -52.61 14.32 14.21
N LYS A 64 -52.80 15.64 14.11
CA LYS A 64 -51.89 16.52 13.37
C LYS A 64 -50.47 16.53 13.98
N SER A 65 -50.39 16.33 15.29
CA SER A 65 -49.15 16.18 16.04
C SER A 65 -49.47 15.41 17.31
N LEU A 66 -48.63 14.43 17.66
CA LEU A 66 -48.70 13.70 18.92
C LEU A 66 -47.37 13.90 19.65
N ALA A 67 -47.42 14.59 20.79
CA ALA A 67 -46.27 14.70 21.67
C ALA A 67 -46.40 13.63 22.76
N VAL A 68 -45.49 12.66 22.76
CA VAL A 68 -45.40 11.69 23.85
C VAL A 68 -44.26 12.07 24.78
N THR A 69 -44.55 12.19 26.07
CA THR A 69 -43.55 12.38 27.12
C THR A 69 -43.26 11.04 27.81
N GLY A 70 -41.99 10.67 27.92
CA GLY A 70 -41.58 9.38 28.49
C GLY A 70 -41.29 8.31 27.44
N THR A 71 -41.40 7.05 27.82
CA THR A 71 -41.08 5.88 26.97
C THR A 71 -42.33 5.45 26.19
N SER A 72 -42.16 5.15 24.90
CA SER A 72 -43.20 4.58 24.04
C SER A 72 -42.65 3.33 23.37
N ASP A 73 -43.41 2.24 23.43
CA ASP A 73 -43.14 1.03 22.65
C ASP A 73 -44.00 1.08 21.38
N LEU A 74 -43.38 1.45 20.24
CA LEU A 74 -44.05 1.47 18.95
C LEU A 74 -43.65 0.23 18.14
N ASN A 75 -44.64 -0.52 17.65
CA ASN A 75 -44.39 -1.68 16.78
C ASN A 75 -44.03 -1.28 15.34
N LEU A 76 -44.49 -0.12 14.87
CA LEU A 76 -44.21 0.40 13.53
C LEU A 76 -44.02 1.91 13.59
N VAL A 77 -42.95 2.39 12.95
CA VAL A 77 -42.69 3.82 12.75
C VAL A 77 -42.60 4.05 11.24
N ASN A 78 -43.67 4.59 10.66
CA ASN A 78 -43.69 5.02 9.26
C ASN A 78 -43.52 6.55 9.22
N ALA A 79 -42.29 7.02 9.03
CA ALA A 79 -41.97 8.43 8.99
C ALA A 79 -40.86 8.72 7.97
N ASP A 80 -41.00 9.80 7.21
CA ASP A 80 -39.97 10.27 6.27
C ASP A 80 -38.68 10.70 6.99
N THR A 81 -38.79 11.11 8.25
CA THR A 81 -37.66 11.56 9.06
C THR A 81 -37.86 11.18 10.52
N VAL A 82 -36.85 10.51 11.07
CA VAL A 82 -36.76 10.21 12.50
C VAL A 82 -35.61 11.02 13.09
N LYS A 83 -35.91 11.95 14.00
CA LYS A 83 -34.90 12.70 14.76
C LYS A 83 -34.78 12.10 16.15
N ALA A 84 -33.66 11.46 16.44
CA ALA A 84 -33.36 10.88 17.73
C ALA A 84 -32.02 11.41 18.25
N LYS A 85 -31.91 11.66 19.57
CA LYS A 85 -30.62 12.00 20.20
C LYS A 85 -29.65 10.82 20.15
N SER A 86 -30.17 9.61 20.28
CA SER A 86 -29.47 8.34 20.17
C SER A 86 -30.42 7.32 19.58
N LEU A 87 -29.91 6.45 18.71
CA LEU A 87 -30.66 5.37 18.09
C LEU A 87 -29.85 4.08 18.23
N ALA A 88 -30.44 3.08 18.87
CA ALA A 88 -29.92 1.73 18.93
C ALA A 88 -30.86 0.83 18.12
N VAL A 89 -30.33 0.15 17.11
CA VAL A 89 -31.07 -0.79 16.27
C VAL A 89 -30.58 -2.19 16.57
N THR A 90 -31.50 -3.13 16.80
CA THR A 90 -31.19 -4.55 17.01
C THR A 90 -31.89 -5.37 15.95
N GLY A 91 -31.36 -6.55 15.63
CA GLY A 91 -31.87 -7.39 14.54
C GLY A 91 -31.43 -6.91 13.15
N THR A 92 -32.23 -7.24 12.14
CA THR A 92 -31.94 -6.91 10.73
C THR A 92 -32.40 -5.50 10.40
N SER A 93 -31.49 -4.68 9.87
CA SER A 93 -31.77 -3.34 9.35
C SER A 93 -31.28 -3.21 7.90
N ALA A 94 -32.03 -2.50 7.07
CA ALA A 94 -31.64 -2.19 5.70
C ALA A 94 -31.39 -0.69 5.54
N ALA A 95 -30.24 -0.35 4.98
CA ALA A 95 -29.94 0.99 4.49
C ALA A 95 -29.67 0.91 2.97
N PRO A 96 -30.05 1.91 2.17
CA PRO A 96 -29.75 1.94 0.73
C PRO A 96 -28.25 1.81 0.43
N THR A 97 -27.90 1.11 -0.65
CA THR A 97 -26.52 0.98 -1.10
C THR A 97 -26.08 2.24 -1.83
N ALA A 98 -25.06 2.92 -1.30
CA ALA A 98 -24.48 4.09 -1.94
C ALA A 98 -23.74 3.71 -3.24
N PRO A 99 -23.68 4.61 -4.25
CA PRO A 99 -22.89 4.38 -5.45
C PRO A 99 -21.38 4.40 -5.16
N THR A 100 -20.59 3.82 -6.06
CA THR A 100 -19.12 3.82 -5.96
C THR A 100 -18.57 5.26 -5.92
N GLY A 101 -17.67 5.53 -4.97
CA GLY A 101 -17.04 6.84 -4.82
C GLY A 101 -17.87 7.86 -4.01
N ASP A 102 -19.01 7.47 -3.44
CA ASP A 102 -19.75 8.34 -2.52
C ASP A 102 -18.91 8.68 -1.28
N SER A 103 -18.89 9.98 -0.93
CA SER A 103 -18.19 10.55 0.24
C SER A 103 -19.15 11.29 1.19
N SER A 104 -20.44 11.04 1.02
CA SER A 104 -21.50 11.58 1.89
C SER A 104 -21.42 11.02 3.32
N LYS A 105 -22.26 11.58 4.20
CA LYS A 105 -22.41 11.12 5.60
C LYS A 105 -23.53 10.08 5.77
N THR A 106 -23.93 9.41 4.69
CA THR A 106 -24.96 8.36 4.74
C THR A 106 -24.46 7.13 5.48
N ILE A 107 -25.39 6.28 5.93
CA ILE A 107 -25.04 5.02 6.60
C ILE A 107 -24.44 4.07 5.56
N ALA A 108 -23.19 3.66 5.78
CA ALA A 108 -22.56 2.63 4.96
C ALA A 108 -23.17 1.26 5.29
N ASN A 109 -23.77 0.61 4.29
CA ASN A 109 -24.32 -0.72 4.44
C ASN A 109 -23.27 -1.81 4.11
N THR A 110 -23.59 -3.05 4.45
CA THR A 110 -22.67 -4.20 4.28
C THR A 110 -22.27 -4.41 2.81
N GLU A 111 -23.20 -4.22 1.87
CA GLU A 111 -22.94 -4.38 0.43
C GLU A 111 -21.92 -3.35 -0.08
N PHE A 112 -22.07 -2.08 0.30
CA PHE A 112 -21.14 -1.01 -0.06
C PHE A 112 -19.72 -1.29 0.46
N VAL A 113 -19.60 -1.73 1.72
CA VAL A 113 -18.31 -2.09 2.33
C VAL A 113 -17.69 -3.28 1.61
N GLN A 114 -18.47 -4.33 1.32
CA GLN A 114 -17.98 -5.51 0.61
C GLN A 114 -17.48 -5.16 -0.79
N ASN A 115 -18.22 -4.35 -1.54
CA ASN A 115 -17.81 -3.92 -2.88
C ASN A 115 -16.52 -3.09 -2.85
N THR A 116 -16.41 -2.17 -1.90
CA THR A 116 -15.22 -1.33 -1.72
C THR A 116 -13.99 -2.16 -1.36
N VAL A 117 -14.13 -3.10 -0.42
CA VAL A 117 -13.04 -4.00 -0.02
C VAL A 117 -12.66 -4.94 -1.16
N SER A 118 -13.63 -5.50 -1.88
CA SER A 118 -13.35 -6.34 -3.05
C SER A 118 -12.63 -5.57 -4.16
N GLY A 119 -12.96 -4.30 -4.37
CA GLY A 119 -12.22 -3.45 -5.31
C GLY A 119 -10.75 -3.24 -4.90
N LEU A 120 -10.51 -2.99 -3.61
CA LEU A 120 -9.15 -2.84 -3.06
C LEU A 120 -8.36 -4.15 -3.17
N VAL A 121 -8.96 -5.27 -2.75
CA VAL A 121 -8.34 -6.60 -2.80
C VAL A 121 -8.17 -7.07 -4.23
N GLY A 122 -9.04 -6.72 -5.18
CA GLY A 122 -8.90 -7.07 -6.58
C GLY A 122 -7.70 -6.40 -7.26
N ALA A 123 -7.38 -5.15 -6.90
CA ALA A 123 -6.24 -4.42 -7.44
C ALA A 123 -4.89 -4.79 -6.78
N ALA A 124 -4.93 -5.36 -5.57
CA ALA A 124 -3.72 -5.66 -4.79
C ALA A 124 -2.83 -6.78 -5.39
N PRO A 125 -3.36 -7.93 -5.88
CA PRO A 125 -2.58 -8.99 -6.49
C PRO A 125 -1.72 -8.51 -7.66
N GLU A 126 -2.30 -7.74 -8.59
CA GLU A 126 -1.54 -7.20 -9.74
C GLU A 126 -0.43 -6.26 -9.27
N THR A 127 -0.72 -5.35 -8.32
CA THR A 127 0.31 -4.45 -7.78
C THR A 127 1.41 -5.21 -7.05
N LEU A 128 1.07 -6.20 -6.23
CA LEU A 128 2.03 -7.02 -5.52
C LEU A 128 2.88 -7.85 -6.49
N ASP A 129 2.28 -8.34 -7.57
CA ASP A 129 2.98 -9.03 -8.65
C ASP A 129 4.04 -8.12 -9.28
N THR A 130 3.69 -6.87 -9.62
CA THR A 130 4.69 -5.91 -10.15
C THR A 130 5.85 -5.65 -9.18
N LEU A 131 5.59 -5.54 -7.88
CA LEU A 131 6.65 -5.36 -6.88
C LEU A 131 7.54 -6.62 -6.77
N ASN A 132 6.94 -7.80 -6.87
CA ASN A 132 7.66 -9.08 -6.88
C ASN A 132 8.52 -9.25 -8.15
N GLU A 133 7.98 -8.86 -9.31
CA GLU A 133 8.71 -8.85 -10.58
C GLU A 133 9.91 -7.89 -10.52
N LEU A 134 9.73 -6.67 -10.01
CA LEU A 134 10.81 -5.70 -9.83
C LEU A 134 11.87 -6.20 -8.84
N ALA A 135 11.46 -6.77 -7.70
CA ALA A 135 12.38 -7.36 -6.74
C ALA A 135 13.21 -8.49 -7.38
N THR A 136 12.56 -9.36 -8.15
CA THR A 136 13.20 -10.44 -8.90
C THR A 136 14.14 -9.90 -9.98
N ALA A 137 13.75 -8.88 -10.74
CA ALA A 137 14.57 -8.23 -11.76
C ALA A 137 15.83 -7.56 -11.17
N LEU A 138 15.75 -7.07 -9.94
CA LEU A 138 16.88 -6.54 -9.16
C LEU A 138 17.69 -7.64 -8.44
N GLY A 139 17.35 -8.90 -8.65
CA GLY A 139 18.08 -10.05 -8.10
C GLY A 139 17.82 -10.32 -6.62
N ASN A 140 16.72 -9.79 -6.06
CA ASN A 140 16.38 -9.89 -4.64
C ASN A 140 17.55 -9.47 -3.72
N ASP A 141 18.34 -8.47 -4.14
CA ASP A 141 19.54 -8.01 -3.43
C ASP A 141 19.22 -6.87 -2.43
N PRO A 142 19.27 -7.12 -1.11
CA PRO A 142 19.03 -6.08 -0.10
C PRO A 142 20.05 -4.94 -0.14
N ASN A 143 21.22 -5.18 -0.72
CA ASN A 143 22.32 -4.23 -0.84
C ASN A 143 22.59 -3.87 -2.31
N PHE A 144 21.56 -3.89 -3.17
CA PHE A 144 21.68 -3.66 -4.61
C PHE A 144 22.63 -2.50 -4.98
N ALA A 145 22.46 -1.33 -4.34
CA ALA A 145 23.30 -0.17 -4.57
C ALA A 145 24.79 -0.42 -4.26
N THR A 146 25.10 -1.11 -3.17
CA THR A 146 26.47 -1.48 -2.80
C THR A 146 27.03 -2.54 -3.74
N THR A 147 26.23 -3.55 -4.10
CA THR A 147 26.63 -4.60 -5.05
C THR A 147 27.00 -4.02 -6.40
N VAL A 148 26.14 -3.15 -6.96
CA VAL A 148 26.40 -2.45 -8.23
C VAL A 148 27.64 -1.55 -8.10
N SER A 149 27.77 -0.79 -7.01
CA SER A 149 28.96 0.05 -6.77
C SER A 149 30.25 -0.76 -6.73
N ASN A 150 30.23 -1.92 -6.06
CA ASN A 150 31.38 -2.84 -6.02
C ASN A 150 31.69 -3.44 -7.40
N GLN A 151 30.67 -3.80 -8.18
CA GLN A 151 30.87 -4.31 -9.54
C GLN A 151 31.48 -3.25 -10.46
N ILE A 152 31.04 -2.00 -10.35
CA ILE A 152 31.62 -0.86 -11.08
C ILE A 152 33.07 -0.63 -10.62
N GLY A 153 33.33 -0.64 -9.31
CA GLY A 153 34.67 -0.44 -8.76
C GLY A 153 35.70 -1.50 -9.14
N LYS A 154 35.26 -2.69 -9.58
CA LYS A 154 36.14 -3.76 -10.11
C LYS A 154 36.55 -3.55 -11.57
N LYS A 155 35.94 -2.60 -12.29
CA LYS A 155 36.30 -2.32 -13.69
C LYS A 155 37.62 -1.54 -13.73
N ALA A 156 38.50 -1.91 -14.66
CA ALA A 156 39.75 -1.21 -14.88
C ALA A 156 39.46 0.26 -15.25
N ASN A 157 40.10 1.18 -14.55
CA ASN A 157 40.00 2.60 -14.84
C ASN A 157 41.09 3.02 -15.84
N GLN A 158 41.08 4.30 -16.24
CA GLN A 158 42.05 4.85 -17.19
C GLN A 158 43.51 4.71 -16.70
N SER A 159 43.74 4.81 -15.40
CA SER A 159 45.08 4.67 -14.81
C SER A 159 45.55 3.21 -14.86
N ASP A 160 44.68 2.24 -14.61
CA ASP A 160 44.97 0.82 -14.76
C ASP A 160 45.36 0.50 -16.21
N LEU A 161 44.60 1.03 -17.17
CA LEU A 161 44.87 0.90 -18.61
C LEU A 161 46.20 1.55 -19.00
N ALA A 162 46.48 2.76 -18.50
CA ALA A 162 47.74 3.46 -18.76
C ALA A 162 48.95 2.70 -18.18
N ALA A 163 48.81 2.17 -16.96
CA ALA A 163 49.86 1.37 -16.32
C ALA A 163 50.16 0.08 -17.09
N ILE A 164 49.14 -0.56 -17.66
CA ILE A 164 49.32 -1.71 -18.56
C ILE A 164 50.03 -1.27 -19.84
N SER A 165 49.59 -0.17 -20.49
CA SER A 165 50.24 0.37 -21.69
C SER A 165 51.73 0.59 -21.47
N THR A 166 52.11 1.30 -20.41
CA THR A 166 53.52 1.55 -20.10
C THR A 166 54.33 0.28 -19.87
N LYS A 167 53.74 -0.76 -19.25
CA LYS A 167 54.42 -2.06 -19.06
C LYS A 167 54.60 -2.80 -20.39
N VAL A 168 53.63 -2.72 -21.29
CA VAL A 168 53.73 -3.26 -22.65
C VAL A 168 54.79 -2.51 -23.43
N ASP A 169 54.78 -1.18 -23.39
CA ASP A 169 55.74 -0.32 -24.09
C ASP A 169 57.17 -0.60 -23.63
N LYS A 170 57.41 -0.75 -22.32
CA LYS A 170 58.73 -1.14 -21.79
C LYS A 170 59.19 -2.53 -22.24
N LYS A 171 58.28 -3.51 -22.33
CA LYS A 171 58.61 -4.86 -22.83
C LYS A 171 58.82 -4.88 -24.35
N ALA A 172 58.23 -3.93 -25.05
CA ALA A 172 58.34 -3.74 -26.49
C ALA A 172 59.48 -2.77 -26.88
N GLU A 173 60.14 -2.10 -25.92
CA GLU A 173 61.30 -1.28 -26.23
C GLU A 173 62.40 -2.15 -26.84
N ARG A 174 62.59 -1.94 -28.14
CA ARG A 174 63.53 -2.68 -28.99
C ARG A 174 64.93 -2.67 -28.39
N THR A 175 65.31 -1.59 -27.71
CA THR A 175 66.60 -1.39 -27.03
C THR A 175 66.81 -2.38 -25.88
N ASP A 176 65.79 -2.66 -25.07
CA ASP A 176 65.89 -3.63 -23.96
C ASP A 176 65.97 -5.07 -24.47
N LEU A 177 65.23 -5.38 -25.53
CA LEU A 177 65.31 -6.65 -26.25
C LEU A 177 66.68 -6.82 -26.94
N GLU A 178 67.18 -5.78 -27.61
CA GLU A 178 68.49 -5.75 -28.26
C GLU A 178 69.64 -5.81 -27.26
N SER A 179 69.53 -5.14 -26.10
CA SER A 179 70.49 -5.22 -24.99
C SER A 179 70.56 -6.64 -24.42
N THR A 180 69.40 -7.28 -24.22
CA THR A 180 69.32 -8.68 -23.76
C THR A 180 69.94 -9.64 -24.78
N ALA A 181 69.61 -9.49 -26.07
CA ALA A 181 70.20 -10.31 -27.14
C ALA A 181 71.71 -10.07 -27.27
N SER A 182 72.17 -8.83 -27.13
CA SER A 182 73.58 -8.46 -27.14
C SER A 182 74.34 -9.01 -25.94
N PHE A 183 73.71 -9.11 -24.76
CA PHE A 183 74.31 -9.75 -23.58
C PHE A 183 74.53 -11.25 -23.80
N VAL A 184 73.61 -11.93 -24.49
CA VAL A 184 73.74 -13.37 -24.82
C VAL A 184 74.90 -13.61 -25.79
N ASN A 185 75.07 -12.72 -26.77
CA ASN A 185 76.13 -12.79 -27.78
C ASN A 185 77.47 -12.15 -27.34
N ARG A 186 77.55 -11.52 -26.17
CA ARG A 186 78.82 -11.07 -25.59
C ARG A 186 79.57 -12.27 -25.01
N LEU A 187 80.89 -12.25 -25.05
CA LEU A 187 81.73 -13.22 -24.35
C LEU A 187 81.45 -13.15 -22.83
N GLN A 188 80.92 -14.23 -22.28
CA GLN A 188 80.60 -14.39 -20.87
C GLN A 188 81.68 -15.25 -20.19
N ARG A 189 81.93 -14.98 -18.91
CA ARG A 189 82.90 -15.73 -18.08
C ARG A 189 82.23 -16.97 -17.51
N LYS A 190 83.00 -18.07 -17.36
CA LYS A 190 82.49 -19.35 -16.83
C LYS A 190 81.30 -19.92 -17.63
N LYS A 191 81.15 -19.52 -18.89
CA LYS A 191 80.13 -20.04 -19.79
C LYS A 191 80.76 -21.09 -20.71
N ALA A 192 80.03 -22.18 -20.92
CA ALA A 192 80.39 -23.19 -21.89
C ALA A 192 79.97 -22.73 -23.29
N TYR A 193 80.87 -22.86 -24.25
CA TYR A 193 80.65 -22.58 -25.67
C TYR A 193 80.89 -23.85 -26.48
N LYS A 194 80.11 -24.01 -27.55
CA LYS A 194 80.20 -25.10 -28.51
C LYS A 194 80.95 -24.62 -29.76
N VAL A 195 81.54 -25.56 -30.50
CA VAL A 195 82.21 -25.25 -31.76
C VAL A 195 81.22 -24.57 -32.71
N GLY A 196 81.63 -23.42 -33.29
CA GLY A 196 80.80 -22.57 -34.15
C GLY A 196 80.04 -21.46 -33.42
N ASP A 197 80.06 -21.40 -32.07
CA ASP A 197 79.47 -20.28 -31.35
C ASP A 197 80.23 -18.99 -31.65
N ILE A 198 79.52 -17.95 -32.08
CA ILE A 198 80.05 -16.62 -32.32
C ILE A 198 79.79 -15.73 -31.11
N VAL A 199 80.82 -15.06 -30.61
CA VAL A 199 80.71 -14.10 -29.51
C VAL A 199 81.50 -12.83 -29.77
N TYR A 200 81.01 -11.74 -29.22
CA TYR A 200 81.63 -10.42 -29.29
C TYR A 200 82.31 -10.08 -27.97
N SER A 201 83.35 -9.24 -28.00
CA SER A 201 84.01 -8.73 -26.79
C SER A 201 84.10 -7.21 -26.86
N ALA A 202 84.07 -6.53 -25.69
CA ALA A 202 84.35 -5.10 -25.63
C ALA A 202 85.81 -4.76 -25.95
N LYS A 203 86.71 -5.75 -25.84
CA LYS A 203 88.14 -5.60 -26.11
C LYS A 203 88.50 -5.85 -27.57
N LEU A 204 87.52 -6.22 -28.40
CA LEU A 204 87.70 -6.39 -29.83
C LEU A 204 87.22 -5.14 -30.59
N PRO A 205 87.85 -4.84 -31.74
CA PRO A 205 87.32 -3.86 -32.68
C PRO A 205 85.88 -4.21 -33.09
N SER A 206 85.08 -3.21 -33.45
CA SER A 206 83.66 -3.40 -33.81
C SER A 206 83.41 -4.32 -35.00
N TRP A 207 84.42 -4.57 -35.84
CA TRP A 207 84.35 -5.46 -37.00
C TRP A 207 84.75 -6.91 -36.71
N ALA A 208 85.31 -7.20 -35.53
CA ALA A 208 85.84 -8.52 -35.19
C ALA A 208 84.90 -9.29 -34.26
N TYR A 209 84.88 -10.62 -34.42
CA TYR A 209 84.20 -11.55 -33.52
C TYR A 209 85.13 -12.71 -33.14
N LEU A 210 84.77 -13.42 -32.07
CA LEU A 210 85.40 -14.68 -31.71
C LEU A 210 84.49 -15.81 -32.14
N GLU A 211 85.05 -16.79 -32.84
CA GLU A 211 84.41 -18.06 -33.09
C GLU A 211 85.01 -19.11 -32.15
N CYS A 212 84.16 -19.87 -31.47
CA CYS A 212 84.60 -21.02 -30.70
C CYS A 212 85.02 -22.13 -31.68
N THR A 213 86.31 -22.39 -31.82
CA THR A 213 86.83 -23.47 -32.69
C THR A 213 86.98 -24.81 -31.94
N GLN A 214 86.94 -24.77 -30.61
CA GLN A 214 86.98 -25.94 -29.74
C GLN A 214 86.03 -25.75 -28.55
N ALA A 215 85.12 -26.69 -28.34
CA ALA A 215 84.14 -26.62 -27.25
C ALA A 215 84.83 -26.60 -25.88
N GLY A 216 84.35 -25.74 -24.98
CA GLY A 216 84.93 -25.58 -23.65
C GLY A 216 84.31 -24.44 -22.84
N THR A 217 84.75 -24.28 -21.60
CA THR A 217 84.27 -23.23 -20.68
C THR A 217 85.31 -22.12 -20.56
N THR A 218 84.88 -20.86 -20.72
CA THR A 218 85.78 -19.71 -20.54
C THR A 218 86.24 -19.59 -19.09
N GLY A 219 87.50 -19.21 -18.87
CA GLY A 219 88.09 -19.12 -17.52
C GLY A 219 87.55 -17.96 -16.67
N ASN A 220 88.31 -17.49 -15.68
CA ASN A 220 87.92 -16.37 -14.81
C ASN A 220 88.30 -14.97 -15.36
N THR A 221 89.46 -14.83 -16.00
CA THR A 221 89.94 -13.55 -16.58
C THR A 221 89.95 -13.51 -18.11
N GLU A 222 89.43 -12.44 -18.71
CA GLU A 222 89.41 -12.28 -20.17
C GLU A 222 90.81 -12.13 -20.75
N PRO A 223 91.19 -12.95 -21.75
CA PRO A 223 92.48 -12.82 -22.43
C PRO A 223 92.67 -11.39 -22.94
N ASN A 224 93.92 -10.96 -23.05
CA ASN A 224 94.19 -9.70 -23.74
C ASN A 224 94.01 -9.90 -25.25
N LEU A 225 93.02 -9.22 -25.82
CA LEU A 225 92.65 -9.33 -27.24
C LEU A 225 93.07 -8.08 -28.05
N SER A 226 93.83 -7.16 -27.46
CA SER A 226 94.22 -5.90 -28.09
C SER A 226 95.25 -6.03 -29.23
N THR A 227 95.81 -7.22 -29.45
CA THR A 227 96.86 -7.49 -30.44
C THR A 227 96.44 -8.51 -31.49
N VAL A 228 95.16 -8.86 -31.56
CA VAL A 228 94.65 -9.83 -32.55
C VAL A 228 94.57 -9.13 -33.92
N SER A 229 95.51 -9.44 -34.82
CA SER A 229 95.44 -9.05 -36.24
C SER A 229 94.66 -10.10 -37.03
N GLY A 230 93.69 -9.66 -37.83
CA GLY A 230 92.88 -10.57 -38.66
C GLY A 230 93.75 -11.42 -39.58
N GLY A 231 93.52 -12.73 -39.57
CA GLY A 231 94.01 -13.66 -40.58
C GLY A 231 93.05 -13.77 -41.75
#